data_AF-A0A085LIT0-F1
#
_entry.id   AF-A0A085LIT0-F1
#
_cell.length_a   1.000
_cell.length_b   1.000
_cell.length_c   1.000
_cell.angle_alpha   90.00
_cell.angle_beta   90.00
_cell.angle_gamma   90.00
#
_symmetry.space_group_name_H-M   'P 1'
#
loop_
_entity.id
_entity.type
_entity.pdbx_description
1 polymer ?
#
loop_
_entity_poly.entity_id
_entity_poly.type
_entity_poly.pdbx_seq_one_letter_code
_entity_poly.pdbx_strand_id
1 'polypeptide(L)'
;MVTKGSWRRRWPEQPSYCVIRKAEPEMDRWLMHGKMWADWVLRGKPLGIYLFTKELDRCDWHLIHRHEEADFKRPVDPPKLRMPAKIPLPPLEKYLRQVRGEDTNKVPKEIRNRPDLDEEFQTADLCFQGRESSQDGDGDSLSKSVYQYFDPSDYLDFYGKELPCKIEKWDAPF
;
A
#
# COMPACT_ATOMS: atom_id res chain seq x y z
N MET A 1 1.06 -20.34 8.54
CA MET A 1 0.79 -19.04 7.85
C MET A 1 1.58 -17.93 8.54
N VAL A 2 1.91 -16.80 7.91
CA VAL A 2 2.63 -15.69 8.57
C VAL A 2 1.88 -14.37 8.46
N THR A 3 2.06 -13.47 9.44
CA THR A 3 1.48 -12.12 9.47
C THR A 3 2.53 -11.13 9.97
N LYS A 4 2.46 -9.86 9.55
CA LYS A 4 3.22 -8.78 10.19
C LYS A 4 2.48 -8.25 11.41
N GLY A 5 3.21 -7.84 12.44
CA GLY A 5 2.66 -7.19 13.64
C GLY A 5 2.07 -5.81 13.31
N SER A 6 2.72 -5.06 12.42
CA SER A 6 2.21 -3.79 11.88
C SER A 6 0.81 -3.92 11.27
N TRP A 7 0.52 -5.00 10.55
CA TRP A 7 -0.81 -5.21 9.96
C TRP A 7 -1.88 -5.40 11.03
N ARG A 8 -1.59 -6.20 12.08
CA ARG A 8 -2.50 -6.41 13.21
C ARG A 8 -2.77 -5.11 13.98
N ARG A 9 -1.76 -4.24 14.12
CA ARG A 9 -1.90 -2.93 14.78
C ARG A 9 -2.72 -1.94 13.95
N ARG A 10 -2.44 -1.85 12.64
CA ARG A 10 -3.11 -0.90 11.73
C ARG A 10 -4.57 -1.27 11.48
N TRP A 11 -4.85 -2.55 11.23
CA TRP A 11 -6.19 -3.05 10.88
C TRP A 11 -6.56 -4.30 11.69
N PRO A 12 -6.95 -4.14 12.97
CA PRO A 12 -7.24 -5.28 13.85
C PRO A 12 -8.47 -6.10 13.42
N GLU A 13 -9.44 -5.45 12.77
CA GLU A 13 -10.69 -6.07 12.34
C GLU A 13 -10.56 -6.81 10.99
N GLN A 14 -9.47 -6.56 10.25
CA GLN A 14 -9.31 -7.04 8.87
C GLN A 14 -8.04 -7.88 8.76
N PRO A 15 -8.17 -9.22 8.61
CA PRO A 15 -7.02 -10.11 8.60
C PRO A 15 -6.15 -9.84 7.36
N SER A 16 -4.84 -9.74 7.61
CA SER A 16 -3.82 -9.68 6.57
C SER A 16 -2.77 -10.72 6.87
N TYR A 17 -2.48 -11.60 5.92
CA TYR A 17 -1.57 -12.72 6.11
C TYR A 17 -0.94 -13.16 4.79
N CYS A 18 0.17 -13.89 4.90
CA CYS A 18 0.84 -14.51 3.78
C CYS A 18 0.87 -16.03 3.96
N VAL A 19 0.51 -16.76 2.90
CA VAL A 19 0.65 -18.21 2.83
C VAL A 19 1.90 -18.54 2.03
N ILE A 20 2.93 -19.01 2.71
CA ILE A 20 4.22 -19.34 2.13
C ILE A 20 4.05 -20.50 1.14
N ARG A 21 4.44 -20.29 -0.12
CA ARG A 21 4.45 -21.32 -1.17
C ARG A 21 5.84 -21.89 -1.38
N LYS A 22 6.84 -21.02 -1.41
CA LYS A 22 8.24 -21.38 -1.61
C LYS A 22 9.12 -20.43 -0.81
N ALA A 23 10.20 -20.95 -0.23
CA ALA A 23 11.24 -20.16 0.39
C ALA A 23 12.60 -20.65 -0.12
N GLU A 24 13.45 -19.71 -0.49
CA GLU A 24 14.84 -19.94 -0.89
C GLU A 24 15.74 -19.18 0.09
N PRO A 25 16.28 -19.84 1.13
CA PRO A 25 17.20 -19.20 2.05
C PRO A 25 18.53 -18.90 1.35
N GLU A 26 19.12 -17.76 1.68
CA GLU A 26 20.53 -17.49 1.41
C GLU A 26 21.36 -18.27 2.42
N MET A 27 22.40 -18.98 1.97
CA MET A 27 23.18 -19.92 2.78
C MET A 27 24.15 -19.21 3.73
N ASP A 28 23.60 -18.35 4.59
CA ASP A 28 24.31 -17.63 5.63
C ASP A 28 24.44 -18.47 6.89
N ARG A 29 25.44 -18.12 7.73
CA ARG A 29 25.70 -18.79 9.02
C ARG A 29 24.45 -18.91 9.92
N TRP A 30 23.55 -17.94 9.82
CA TRP A 30 22.34 -17.83 10.65
C TRP A 30 21.04 -18.06 9.87
N LEU A 31 21.10 -18.33 8.56
CA LEU A 31 19.93 -18.52 7.68
C LEU A 31 18.87 -17.40 7.82
N MET A 32 19.33 -16.16 8.03
CA MET A 32 18.45 -15.01 8.30
C MET A 32 17.95 -14.34 7.03
N HIS A 33 18.65 -14.52 5.92
CA HIS A 33 18.32 -13.89 4.64
C HIS A 33 17.82 -14.92 3.62
N GLY A 34 17.11 -14.43 2.61
CA GLY A 34 16.56 -15.28 1.57
C GLY A 34 15.43 -14.60 0.81
N LYS A 35 14.80 -15.38 -0.06
CA LYS A 35 13.65 -14.98 -0.88
C LYS A 35 12.47 -15.85 -0.53
N MET A 36 11.28 -15.25 -0.49
CA MET A 36 10.05 -15.99 -0.21
C MET A 36 8.97 -15.62 -1.23
N TRP A 37 8.30 -16.66 -1.75
CA TRP A 37 7.08 -16.53 -2.53
C TRP A 37 5.91 -16.89 -1.63
N ALA A 38 4.97 -15.99 -1.48
CA ALA A 38 3.77 -16.23 -0.69
C ALA A 38 2.52 -15.69 -1.37
N ASP A 39 1.41 -16.41 -1.21
CA ASP A 39 0.09 -15.89 -1.53
C ASP A 39 -0.26 -14.86 -0.48
N TRP A 40 -0.35 -13.60 -0.89
CA TRP A 40 -0.61 -12.50 0.00
C TRP A 40 -2.11 -12.16 0.01
N VAL A 41 -2.66 -12.10 1.21
CA VAL A 41 -4.02 -11.63 1.48
C VAL A 41 -3.91 -10.37 2.33
N LEU A 42 -4.42 -9.25 1.82
CA LEU A 42 -4.40 -7.96 2.49
C LEU A 42 -5.83 -7.50 2.76
N ARG A 43 -6.15 -7.22 4.02
CA ARG A 43 -7.48 -6.73 4.45
C ARG A 43 -8.63 -7.61 3.89
N GLY A 44 -8.44 -8.92 3.88
CA GLY A 44 -9.38 -9.90 3.33
C GLY A 44 -9.36 -10.09 1.80
N LYS A 45 -8.63 -9.28 1.01
CA LYS A 45 -8.50 -9.46 -0.45
C LYS A 45 -7.26 -10.28 -0.80
N PRO A 46 -7.38 -11.35 -1.61
CA PRO A 46 -6.23 -12.04 -2.17
C PRO A 46 -5.58 -11.18 -3.27
N LEU A 47 -4.32 -10.79 -3.08
CA LEU A 47 -3.53 -10.03 -4.06
C LEU A 47 -2.76 -10.94 -5.04
N GLY A 48 -2.59 -12.21 -4.66
CA GLY A 48 -1.88 -13.21 -5.46
C GLY A 48 -0.49 -13.53 -4.90
N ILE A 49 0.36 -14.13 -5.73
CA ILE A 49 1.72 -14.54 -5.34
C ILE A 49 2.63 -13.32 -5.40
N TYR A 50 3.23 -12.98 -4.26
CA TYR A 50 4.23 -11.92 -4.16
C TYR A 50 5.60 -12.50 -3.82
N LEU A 51 6.64 -11.89 -4.40
CA LEU A 51 8.03 -12.21 -4.12
C LEU A 51 8.58 -11.21 -3.10
N PHE A 52 8.81 -11.69 -1.89
CA PHE A 52 9.52 -10.96 -0.85
C PHE A 52 11.02 -11.18 -1.03
N THR A 53 11.74 -10.15 -1.47
CA THR A 53 13.21 -10.14 -1.57
C THR A 53 13.88 -9.23 -0.56
N LYS A 54 13.16 -8.23 -0.05
CA LYS A 54 13.66 -7.25 0.91
C LYS A 54 12.90 -7.42 2.23
N GLU A 55 13.57 -7.15 3.36
CA GLU A 55 12.96 -7.01 4.69
C GLU A 55 12.33 -8.27 5.30
N LEU A 56 12.83 -9.47 4.94
CA LEU A 56 12.48 -10.71 5.66
C LEU A 56 13.10 -10.77 7.07
N ASP A 57 14.19 -10.05 7.27
CA ASP A 57 14.97 -9.97 8.52
C ASP A 57 14.34 -9.07 9.58
N ARG A 58 13.31 -8.28 9.22
CA ARG A 58 12.61 -7.45 10.20
C ARG A 58 11.84 -8.32 11.19
N CYS A 59 12.07 -8.13 12.49
CA CYS A 59 11.39 -8.82 13.60
C CYS A 59 9.87 -8.58 13.71
N ASP A 60 9.20 -8.06 12.68
CA ASP A 60 7.76 -7.80 12.68
C ASP A 60 6.94 -9.04 12.25
N TRP A 61 7.59 -10.06 11.68
CA TRP A 61 6.93 -11.27 11.23
C TRP A 61 6.56 -12.20 12.40
N HIS A 62 5.31 -12.66 12.41
CA HIS A 62 4.75 -13.59 13.39
C HIS A 62 4.20 -14.82 12.67
N LEU A 63 4.55 -16.00 13.17
CA LEU A 63 4.00 -17.27 12.71
C LEU A 63 2.61 -17.46 13.32
N ILE A 64 1.61 -17.73 12.46
CA ILE A 64 0.28 -18.13 12.90
C ILE A 64 0.24 -19.65 12.99
N HIS A 65 -0.13 -20.15 14.17
CA HIS A 65 -0.23 -21.57 14.45
C HIS A 65 -1.47 -22.18 13.79
N ARG A 66 -1.40 -23.48 13.48
CA ARG A 66 -2.46 -24.21 12.75
C ARG A 66 -3.85 -24.11 13.37
N HIS A 67 -3.94 -24.05 14.70
CA HIS A 67 -5.22 -23.96 15.39
C HIS A 67 -5.85 -22.56 15.27
N GLU A 68 -5.04 -21.51 15.14
CA GLU A 68 -5.50 -20.13 14.94
C GLU A 68 -5.79 -19.81 13.48
N GLU A 69 -5.31 -20.63 12.53
CA GLU A 69 -5.48 -20.35 11.09
C GLU A 69 -6.95 -20.24 10.67
N ALA A 70 -7.86 -20.97 11.32
CA ALA A 70 -9.29 -20.90 11.04
C ALA A 70 -9.88 -19.52 11.36
N ASP A 71 -9.39 -18.88 12.42
CA ASP A 71 -9.86 -17.56 12.84
C ASP A 71 -9.36 -16.45 11.92
N PHE A 72 -8.14 -16.59 11.41
CA PHE A 72 -7.56 -15.65 10.46
C PHE A 72 -8.13 -15.77 9.05
N LYS A 73 -8.62 -16.95 8.66
CA LYS A 73 -9.25 -17.19 7.36
C LYS A 73 -10.75 -16.85 7.34
N ARG A 74 -11.30 -16.29 8.41
CA ARG A 74 -12.71 -15.87 8.44
C ARG A 74 -12.97 -14.91 7.28
N PRO A 75 -14.05 -15.10 6.51
CA PRO A 75 -14.39 -14.20 5.42
C PRO A 75 -14.71 -12.84 6.02
N VAL A 76 -13.91 -11.84 5.66
CA VAL A 76 -14.13 -10.44 6.03
C VAL A 76 -14.39 -9.67 4.75
N ASP A 77 -15.47 -8.91 4.73
CA ASP A 77 -15.77 -8.03 3.61
C ASP A 77 -14.65 -7.02 3.47
N PRO A 78 -14.01 -6.96 2.30
CA PRO A 78 -12.88 -6.09 2.15
C PRO A 78 -13.34 -4.63 2.14
N PRO A 79 -12.53 -3.72 2.70
CA PRO A 79 -12.83 -2.30 2.75
C PRO A 79 -12.97 -1.74 1.34
N LYS A 80 -14.02 -0.95 1.12
CA LYS A 80 -14.27 -0.24 -0.13
C LYS A 80 -13.65 1.14 -0.01
N LEU A 81 -12.35 1.26 -0.24
CA LEU A 81 -11.66 2.55 -0.26
C LEU A 81 -12.02 3.29 -1.55
N ARG A 82 -12.63 4.47 -1.44
CA ARG A 82 -13.04 5.29 -2.58
C ARG A 82 -11.98 6.35 -2.87
N MET A 83 -10.84 5.91 -3.39
CA MET A 83 -9.78 6.84 -3.80
C MET A 83 -9.87 7.10 -5.31
N PRO A 84 -9.65 8.36 -5.76
CA PRO A 84 -9.57 8.64 -7.18
C PRO A 84 -8.37 7.93 -7.81
N ALA A 85 -8.57 7.33 -8.98
CA ALA A 85 -7.50 6.68 -9.74
C ALA A 85 -6.49 7.70 -10.32
N LYS A 86 -6.89 8.97 -10.41
CA LYS A 86 -6.10 10.07 -10.98
C LYS A 86 -6.12 11.29 -10.06
N ILE A 87 -5.00 11.97 -9.95
CA ILE A 87 -4.82 13.21 -9.19
C ILE A 87 -4.28 14.28 -10.15
N PRO A 88 -4.67 15.56 -10.03
CA PRO A 88 -4.03 16.62 -10.79
C PRO A 88 -2.52 16.71 -10.52
N LEU A 89 -1.75 17.07 -11.55
CA LEU A 89 -0.30 17.22 -11.44
C LEU A 89 0.06 18.21 -10.29
N PRO A 90 1.05 17.88 -9.42
CA PRO A 90 1.43 18.77 -8.33
C PRO A 90 1.92 20.13 -8.84
N PRO A 91 1.67 21.24 -8.11
CA PRO A 91 2.00 22.59 -8.57
C PRO A 91 3.47 22.78 -8.94
N LEU A 92 4.38 22.19 -8.15
CA LEU A 92 5.82 22.26 -8.40
C LEU A 92 6.21 21.56 -9.72
N GLU A 93 5.64 20.39 -10.00
CA GLU A 93 5.91 19.66 -11.24
C GLU A 93 5.37 20.42 -12.46
N LYS A 94 4.18 21.04 -12.34
CA LYS A 94 3.65 21.94 -13.37
C LYS A 94 4.63 23.07 -13.67
N TYR A 95 5.19 23.70 -12.63
CA TYR A 95 6.15 24.78 -12.77
C TYR A 95 7.48 24.32 -13.39
N LEU A 96 8.05 23.20 -12.94
CA LEU A 96 9.31 22.67 -13.47
C LEU A 96 9.20 22.31 -14.95
N ARG A 97 8.05 21.79 -15.41
CA ARG A 97 7.81 21.49 -16.83
C ARG A 97 7.69 22.75 -17.68
N GLN A 98 7.04 23.80 -17.14
CA GLN A 98 7.00 25.11 -17.80
C GLN A 98 8.41 25.69 -17.98
N VAL A 99 9.26 25.62 -16.96
CA VAL A 99 10.65 26.10 -17.03
C VAL A 99 11.48 25.29 -18.04
N ARG A 100 11.17 24.00 -18.23
CA ARG A 100 11.81 23.14 -19.25
C ARG A 100 11.33 23.40 -20.68
N GLY A 101 10.32 24.25 -20.88
CA GLY A 101 9.78 24.56 -22.20
C GLY A 101 8.94 23.45 -22.82
N GLU A 102 8.38 22.53 -22.02
CA GLU A 102 7.42 21.54 -22.52
C GLU A 102 6.10 22.23 -22.95
N ASP A 103 5.57 21.86 -24.12
CA ASP A 103 4.28 22.37 -24.59
C ASP A 103 3.19 22.06 -23.55
N THR A 104 2.60 23.10 -22.96
CA THR A 104 1.53 22.99 -21.95
C THR A 104 0.34 22.15 -22.40
N ASN A 105 0.11 22.04 -23.71
CA ASN A 105 -0.95 21.23 -24.31
C ASN A 105 -0.62 19.73 -24.45
N LYS A 106 0.67 19.34 -24.40
CA LYS A 106 1.11 17.94 -24.47
C LYS A 106 1.29 17.29 -23.10
N VAL A 107 1.33 18.09 -22.03
CA VAL A 107 1.53 17.58 -20.67
C VAL A 107 0.21 16.99 -20.13
N PRO A 108 0.23 15.76 -19.58
CA PRO A 108 -0.93 15.21 -18.92
C PRO A 108 -1.29 16.08 -17.70
N LYS A 109 -2.54 16.54 -17.64
CA LYS A 109 -3.07 17.37 -16.54
C LYS A 109 -3.21 16.58 -15.23
N GLU A 110 -3.29 15.26 -15.35
CA GLU A 110 -3.51 14.31 -14.26
C GLU A 110 -2.46 13.20 -14.30
N ILE A 111 -2.06 12.75 -13.11
CA ILE A 111 -1.21 11.60 -12.88
C ILE A 111 -2.01 10.49 -12.23
N ARG A 112 -1.60 9.24 -12.46
CA ARG A 112 -2.17 8.10 -11.76
C ARG A 112 -1.85 8.23 -10.28
N ASN A 113 -2.88 8.13 -9.44
CA ASN A 113 -2.69 8.05 -8.01
C ASN A 113 -1.96 6.75 -7.68
N ARG A 114 -0.73 6.88 -7.21
CA ARG A 114 0.04 5.78 -6.62
C ARG A 114 0.40 6.24 -5.22
N PRO A 115 -0.23 5.70 -4.17
CA PRO A 115 0.21 6.02 -2.82
C PRO A 115 1.63 5.49 -2.62
N ASP A 116 2.51 6.37 -2.16
CA ASP A 116 3.90 6.06 -1.81
C ASP A 116 3.95 5.29 -0.48
N LEU A 117 3.37 4.09 -0.45
CA LEU A 117 3.69 3.09 0.57
C LEU A 117 4.65 2.05 -0.01
N ASP A 118 5.13 1.14 0.85
CA ASP A 118 6.04 0.03 0.51
C ASP A 118 5.75 -0.56 -0.87
N GLU A 119 6.77 -1.05 -1.59
CA GLU A 119 6.63 -1.65 -2.94
C GLU A 119 5.44 -2.64 -3.03
N GLU A 120 5.13 -3.30 -1.91
CA GLU A 120 3.98 -4.16 -1.65
C GLU A 120 2.62 -3.51 -2.03
N PHE A 121 2.41 -2.21 -1.78
CA PHE A 121 1.15 -1.50 -2.04
C PHE A 121 0.93 -1.15 -3.51
N GLN A 122 1.93 -1.26 -4.38
CA GLN A 122 1.71 -1.10 -5.83
C GLN A 122 0.79 -2.20 -6.37
N THR A 123 0.86 -3.39 -5.80
CA THR A 123 -0.04 -4.52 -6.08
C THR A 123 -1.46 -4.29 -5.54
N ALA A 124 -1.64 -3.35 -4.60
CA ALA A 124 -2.91 -3.03 -3.97
C ALA A 124 -3.77 -2.04 -4.78
N ASP A 125 -3.46 -1.83 -6.07
CA ASP A 125 -4.35 -1.16 -7.04
C ASP A 125 -5.82 -1.63 -6.93
N LEU A 126 -6.03 -2.88 -6.50
CA LEU A 126 -7.32 -3.54 -6.26
C LEU A 126 -8.14 -2.94 -5.10
N CYS A 127 -7.54 -2.11 -4.24
CA CYS A 127 -8.25 -1.44 -3.16
C CYS A 127 -8.88 -0.11 -3.60
N PHE A 128 -8.44 0.46 -4.72
CA PHE A 128 -8.98 1.73 -5.21
C PHE A 128 -10.18 1.47 -6.11
N GLN A 129 -11.38 1.72 -5.59
CA GLN A 129 -12.53 1.87 -6.47
C GLN A 129 -12.36 3.20 -7.19
N GLY A 130 -12.06 3.14 -8.49
CA GLY A 130 -12.06 4.32 -9.33
C GLY A 130 -13.41 5.00 -9.19
N ARG A 131 -13.43 6.19 -8.58
CA ARG A 131 -14.56 7.10 -8.75
C ARG A 131 -14.55 7.40 -10.25
N GLU A 132 -15.48 6.79 -11.00
CA GLU A 132 -15.72 7.17 -12.39
C GLU A 132 -15.83 8.68 -12.40
N SER A 133 -15.00 9.30 -13.22
CA SER A 133 -14.96 10.73 -13.49
C SER A 133 -16.30 11.17 -14.08
N SER A 134 -17.33 11.22 -13.25
CA SER A 134 -18.58 11.92 -13.53
C SER A 134 -18.36 13.39 -13.21
N GLN A 135 -17.49 14.02 -13.99
CA GLN A 135 -17.45 15.46 -14.20
C GLN A 135 -16.77 15.80 -15.54
N ASP A 136 -17.17 15.08 -16.60
CA ASP A 136 -17.35 15.73 -17.90
C ASP A 136 -18.64 16.56 -17.80
N GLY A 137 -18.53 17.74 -17.19
CA GLY A 137 -19.70 18.56 -16.87
C GLY A 137 -19.29 19.92 -16.33
N ASP A 138 -19.23 20.86 -17.27
CA ASP A 138 -19.17 22.31 -17.13
C ASP A 138 -17.95 22.94 -16.45
N GLY A 139 -17.41 23.90 -17.18
CA GLY A 139 -16.43 24.82 -16.66
C GLY A 139 -17.04 25.65 -15.56
N ASP A 140 -16.51 25.52 -14.36
CA ASP A 140 -16.34 26.69 -13.53
C ASP A 140 -15.11 26.53 -12.66
N SER A 141 -14.43 27.66 -12.56
CA SER A 141 -13.35 27.99 -11.64
C SER A 141 -13.38 27.20 -10.32
N LEU A 142 -12.21 26.70 -9.92
CA LEU A 142 -11.66 26.85 -8.57
C LEU A 142 -10.44 25.94 -8.44
N SER A 143 -9.38 26.49 -7.90
CA SER A 143 -8.26 25.77 -7.28
C SER A 143 -8.78 24.86 -6.17
N LYS A 144 -9.44 23.75 -6.54
CA LYS A 144 -9.89 22.74 -5.61
C LYS A 144 -8.65 21.98 -5.19
N SER A 145 -8.24 22.21 -3.93
CA SER A 145 -7.13 21.53 -3.29
C SER A 145 -7.23 20.03 -3.54
N VAL A 146 -6.09 19.37 -3.75
CA VAL A 146 -6.00 17.91 -3.96
C VAL A 146 -6.78 17.15 -2.88
N TYR A 147 -6.79 17.68 -1.65
CA TYR A 147 -7.50 17.12 -0.50
C TYR A 147 -9.03 17.11 -0.62
N GLN A 148 -9.65 17.89 -1.51
CA GLN A 148 -11.11 17.85 -1.74
C GLN A 148 -11.54 16.61 -2.54
N TYR A 149 -10.62 15.97 -3.26
CA TYR A 149 -10.91 14.73 -3.99
C TYR A 149 -10.88 13.48 -3.10
N PHE A 150 -10.41 13.62 -1.86
CA PHE A 150 -10.27 12.55 -0.90
C PHE A 150 -11.30 12.69 0.20
N ASP A 151 -11.97 11.59 0.55
CA ASP A 151 -12.66 11.53 1.82
C ASP A 151 -11.60 11.36 2.93
N PRO A 152 -11.47 12.30 3.89
CA PRO A 152 -10.47 12.19 4.94
C PRO A 152 -10.61 10.89 5.74
N SER A 153 -11.82 10.35 5.89
CA SER A 153 -12.03 9.08 6.59
C SER A 153 -11.42 7.90 5.85
N ASP A 154 -11.62 7.80 4.53
CA ASP A 154 -11.08 6.72 3.70
C ASP A 154 -9.55 6.82 3.61
N TYR A 155 -9.03 8.05 3.53
CA TYR A 155 -7.59 8.30 3.53
C TYR A 155 -6.95 7.88 4.86
N LEU A 156 -7.56 8.20 5.99
CA LEU A 156 -7.06 7.79 7.31
C LEU A 156 -7.21 6.28 7.54
N ASP A 157 -8.32 5.67 7.11
CA ASP A 157 -8.51 4.22 7.15
C ASP A 157 -7.45 3.47 6.33
N PHE A 158 -6.95 4.08 5.25
CA PHE A 158 -5.85 3.54 4.46
C PHE A 158 -4.52 3.50 5.22
N TYR A 159 -4.28 4.35 6.22
CA TYR A 159 -3.11 4.23 7.11
C TYR A 159 -3.40 3.40 8.37
N GLY A 160 -4.67 3.17 8.68
CA GLY A 160 -5.14 2.41 9.82
C GLY A 160 -5.11 3.21 11.13
N LYS A 161 -5.28 2.51 12.26
CA LYS A 161 -5.39 3.14 13.60
C LYS A 161 -4.04 3.59 14.18
N GLU A 162 -2.92 3.30 13.53
CA GLU A 162 -1.56 3.63 14.02
C GLU A 162 -0.99 4.82 13.23
N LEU A 163 -0.55 5.87 13.94
CA LEU A 163 0.22 6.95 13.33
C LEU A 163 1.55 6.41 12.80
N PRO A 164 2.05 6.85 11.64
CA PRO A 164 3.33 6.38 11.12
C PRO A 164 4.47 6.82 12.05
N CYS A 165 4.89 5.93 12.94
CA CYS A 165 6.08 6.11 13.77
C CYS A 165 7.30 5.62 12.99
N LYS A 166 8.35 6.45 12.92
CA LYS A 166 9.66 6.05 12.41
C LYS A 166 10.22 4.97 13.34
N ILE A 167 10.26 3.72 12.89
CA ILE A 167 10.96 2.64 13.59
C ILE A 167 12.43 2.78 13.20
N GLU A 168 13.24 3.39 14.07
CA GLU A 168 14.68 3.43 13.85
C GLU A 168 15.23 2.01 14.00
N LYS A 169 16.04 1.57 13.01
CA LYS A 169 16.82 0.35 13.16
C LYS A 169 17.77 0.59 14.33
N TRP A 170 17.82 -0.35 15.26
CA TRP A 170 18.83 -0.32 16.31
C TRP A 170 20.18 -0.57 15.64
N ASP A 171 20.92 0.50 15.34
CA ASP A 171 22.30 0.42 14.93
C ASP A 171 23.11 0.05 16.17
N ALA A 172 23.29 -1.26 16.39
CA ALA A 172 24.22 -1.72 17.41
C ALA A 172 25.62 -1.19 17.04
N PRO A 173 26.32 -0.50 17.94
CA PRO A 173 27.70 -0.10 17.68
C PRO A 173 28.54 -1.38 17.54
N PHE A 174 29.11 -1.57 16.35
CA PHE A 174 30.11 -2.60 16.07
C PHE A 174 31.43 -2.29 16.78
#